data_AF-A0A137S8B8-F1
#
_entry.id   AF-A0A137S8B8-F1
#
_cell.length_a   1.000
_cell.length_b   1.000
_cell.length_c   1.000
_cell.angle_alpha   90.00
_cell.angle_beta   90.00
_cell.angle_gamma   90.00
#
_symmetry.space_group_name_H-M   'P 1'
#
loop_
_entity.id
_entity.type
_entity.pdbx_description
1 polymer ?
#
loop_
_entity_poly.entity_id
_entity_poly.type
_entity_poly.pdbx_seq_one_letter_code
_entity_poly.pdbx_strand_id
1 'polypeptide(L)'
;MLPKDRFIPGLLSFLLAHITYIIAFSMALELTYTWPLIFPLAIIAMLYLTLLWPSLAEMKVPVLVYMSIIVVMAWISGERYFSLDNTASFYAFIGAVIFLFSDATLAFDRFKKQFHSAYAVIIVSYYLAQYFIAFSVI
;
A
#
# COMPACT_ATOMS: atom_id res chain seq x y z
N MET A 1 31.95 -2.80 1.38
CA MET A 1 30.91 -3.77 1.79
C MET A 1 29.58 -3.03 1.78
N LEU A 2 28.60 -3.47 1.00
CA LEU A 2 27.28 -2.83 1.01
C LEU A 2 26.67 -2.95 2.42
N PRO A 3 25.92 -1.96 2.92
CA PRO A 3 25.29 -2.04 4.23
C PRO A 3 24.44 -3.31 4.37
N LYS A 4 24.47 -3.94 5.55
CA LYS A 4 23.62 -5.10 5.89
C LYS A 4 22.13 -4.78 5.85
N ASP A 5 21.77 -3.50 5.93
CA ASP A 5 20.38 -3.05 5.94
C ASP A 5 19.95 -2.53 4.58
N ARG A 6 19.18 -3.35 3.85
CA ARG A 6 18.61 -3.00 2.53
C ARG A 6 17.20 -2.45 2.63
N PHE A 7 16.76 -2.02 3.82
CA PHE A 7 15.42 -1.49 4.02
C PHE A 7 15.15 -0.25 3.14
N ILE A 8 16.03 0.74 3.11
CA ILE A 8 15.82 1.97 2.32
C ILE A 8 15.77 1.68 0.81
N PRO A 9 16.73 0.94 0.20
CA PRO A 9 16.60 0.54 -1.20
C PRO A 9 15.32 -0.24 -1.49
N GLY A 10 14.91 -1.14 -0.58
CA GLY A 10 13.63 -1.85 -0.68
C GLY A 10 12.45 -0.89 -0.69
N LEU A 11 12.36 -0.01 0.32
CA LEU A 11 11.31 1.01 0.45
C LEU A 11 11.19 1.87 -0.82
N LEU A 12 12.31 2.31 -1.40
CA LEU A 12 12.32 3.06 -2.65
C LEU A 12 11.82 2.22 -3.84
N SER A 13 12.25 0.96 -3.95
CA SER A 13 11.78 0.06 -5.01
C SER A 13 10.27 -0.17 -4.93
N PHE A 14 9.75 -0.39 -3.73
CA PHE A 14 8.31 -0.51 -3.50
C PHE A 14 7.59 0.80 -3.81
N LEU A 15 8.12 1.95 -3.38
CA LEU A 15 7.54 3.26 -3.68
C LEU A 15 7.35 3.46 -5.19
N LEU A 16 8.36 3.13 -5.99
CA LEU A 16 8.30 3.20 -7.45
C LEU A 16 7.25 2.24 -8.04
N ALA A 17 7.11 1.04 -7.47
CA ALA A 17 6.05 0.11 -7.86
C ALA A 17 4.66 0.71 -7.60
N HIS A 18 4.42 1.27 -6.41
CA HIS A 18 3.15 1.93 -6.08
C HIS A 18 2.84 3.09 -7.02
N ILE A 19 3.82 3.94 -7.33
CA ILE A 19 3.66 5.03 -8.31
C ILE A 19 3.27 4.47 -9.69
N THR A 20 3.92 3.40 -10.12
CA THR A 20 3.62 2.74 -11.39
C THR A 20 2.19 2.20 -11.42
N TYR A 21 1.74 1.57 -10.33
CA TYR A 21 0.36 1.10 -10.20
C TYR A 21 -0.65 2.23 -10.17
N ILE A 22 -0.38 3.34 -9.48
CA ILE A 22 -1.22 4.55 -9.50
C ILE A 22 -1.41 5.05 -10.94
N ILE A 23 -0.31 5.14 -11.69
CA ILE A 23 -0.37 5.54 -13.10
C ILE A 23 -1.24 4.55 -13.88
N ALA A 24 -0.97 3.24 -13.78
CA ALA A 24 -1.73 2.22 -14.50
C ALA A 24 -3.23 2.22 -14.15
N PHE A 25 -3.59 2.34 -12.88
CA PHE A 25 -4.97 2.33 -12.42
C PHE A 25 -5.73 3.62 -12.75
N SER A 26 -5.02 4.75 -12.90
CA SER A 26 -5.62 6.02 -13.32
C SER A 26 -5.79 6.15 -14.84
N MET A 27 -5.15 5.28 -15.65
CA MET A 27 -5.36 5.29 -17.10
C MET A 27 -6.83 5.01 -17.46
N ALA A 28 -7.42 5.91 -18.26
CA ALA A 28 -8.81 5.88 -18.68
C ALA A 28 -9.85 5.99 -17.54
N LEU A 29 -9.45 6.51 -16.38
CA LEU A 29 -10.35 6.80 -15.26
C LEU A 29 -10.79 8.27 -15.28
N GLU A 30 -12.09 8.51 -15.29
CA GLU A 30 -12.65 9.81 -14.91
C GLU A 30 -12.82 9.82 -13.39
N LEU A 31 -12.03 10.63 -12.68
CA LEU A 31 -12.04 10.65 -11.21
C LEU A 31 -13.35 11.23 -10.67
N THR A 32 -14.23 10.35 -10.21
CA THR A 32 -15.49 10.69 -9.55
C THR A 32 -15.32 10.64 -8.04
N TYR A 33 -14.48 11.52 -7.46
CA TYR A 33 -14.14 11.59 -6.02
C TYR A 33 -15.16 10.90 -5.09
N THR A 34 -14.98 9.59 -4.84
CA THR A 34 -15.88 8.80 -4.01
C THR A 34 -15.49 9.00 -2.55
N TRP A 35 -16.05 10.06 -1.94
CA TRP A 35 -15.86 10.38 -0.52
C TRP A 35 -15.99 9.18 0.43
N PRO A 36 -16.95 8.24 0.24
CA PRO A 36 -17.08 7.06 1.11
C PRO A 36 -15.85 6.13 1.11
N LEU A 37 -14.98 6.18 0.10
CA LEU A 37 -13.76 5.38 0.02
C LEU A 37 -12.56 6.10 0.65
N ILE A 38 -12.46 7.41 0.45
CA ILE A 38 -11.34 8.22 0.95
C ILE A 38 -11.33 8.27 2.48
N PHE A 39 -12.49 8.50 3.10
CA PHE A 39 -12.60 8.64 4.55
C PHE A 39 -12.08 7.43 5.33
N PRO A 40 -12.50 6.18 5.07
CA PRO A 40 -12.01 5.03 5.82
C PRO A 40 -10.50 4.83 5.60
N LEU A 41 -10.00 5.01 4.37
CA LEU A 41 -8.56 4.89 4.09
C LEU A 41 -7.74 5.95 4.86
N ALA A 42 -8.21 7.20 4.87
CA ALA A 42 -7.55 8.30 5.59
C ALA A 42 -7.57 8.07 7.11
N ILE A 43 -8.69 7.59 7.66
CA ILE A 43 -8.81 7.25 9.09
C ILE A 43 -7.83 6.13 9.45
N ILE A 44 -7.81 5.04 8.67
CA ILE A 44 -6.90 3.91 8.90
C ILE A 44 -5.45 4.39 8.83
N ALA A 45 -5.09 5.16 7.82
CA ALA A 45 -3.74 5.70 7.66
C ALA A 45 -3.33 6.60 8.84
N MET A 46 -4.23 7.49 9.29
CA MET A 46 -3.96 8.38 10.42
C MET A 46 -3.81 7.61 11.73
N LEU A 47 -4.68 6.63 11.99
CA LEU A 47 -4.57 5.75 13.16
C LEU A 47 -3.25 4.97 13.14
N TYR A 48 -2.84 4.47 11.97
CA TYR A 48 -1.57 3.74 11.84
C TYR A 48 -0.37 4.66 12.02
N LEU A 49 -0.40 5.85 11.43
CA LEU A 49 0.67 6.83 11.53
C LEU A 49 0.86 7.28 12.98
N THR A 50 -0.23 7.59 13.70
CA THR A 50 -0.17 7.98 15.12
C THR A 50 0.40 6.87 16.00
N LEU A 51 0.08 5.61 15.70
CA LEU A 51 0.62 4.44 16.42
C LEU A 51 2.14 4.29 16.24
N LEU A 52 2.64 4.51 15.02
CA LEU A 52 4.06 4.40 14.66
C LEU A 52 4.87 5.67 15.00
N TRP A 53 4.26 6.86 15.00
CA TRP A 53 4.94 8.15 15.09
C TRP A 53 6.02 8.26 16.18
N PRO A 54 5.80 7.76 17.42
CA PRO A 54 6.80 7.87 18.49
C PRO A 54 8.07 7.05 18.22
N SER A 55 7.98 5.99 17.41
CA SER A 55 9.08 5.06 17.18
C SER A 55 9.79 5.21 15.83
N LEU A 56 9.32 6.14 14.98
CA LEU A 56 9.90 6.38 13.65
C LEU A 56 11.24 7.13 13.68
N ALA A 57 11.57 7.89 14.72
CA ALA A 57 12.80 8.71 14.79
C ALA A 57 13.08 9.49 13.47
N GLU A 58 14.18 9.21 12.78
CA GLU A 58 14.58 9.83 11.50
C GLU A 58 13.72 9.36 10.29
N MET A 59 12.99 8.26 10.44
CA MET A 59 12.16 7.65 9.38
C MET A 59 10.76 8.26 9.25
N LYS A 60 10.44 9.33 9.99
CA LYS A 60 9.11 9.98 9.94
C LYS A 60 8.73 10.44 8.54
N VAL A 61 9.62 11.18 7.88
CA VAL A 61 9.35 11.72 6.53
C VAL A 61 9.28 10.60 5.49
N PRO A 62 10.26 9.66 5.40
CA PRO A 62 10.16 8.53 4.47
C PRO A 62 8.88 7.70 4.63
N VAL A 63 8.50 7.37 5.87
CA VAL A 63 7.30 6.57 6.14
C VAL A 63 6.03 7.33 5.84
N LEU A 64 5.98 8.64 6.13
CA LEU A 64 4.82 9.47 5.78
C LEU A 64 4.62 9.53 4.27
N VAL A 65 5.68 9.82 3.50
CA VAL A 65 5.62 9.85 2.02
C VAL A 65 5.18 8.49 1.47
N TYR A 66 5.79 7.41 1.96
CA TYR A 66 5.46 6.06 1.52
C TYR A 66 4.00 5.71 1.81
N MET A 67 3.54 5.94 3.05
CA MET A 67 2.18 5.66 3.48
C MET A 67 1.17 6.47 2.69
N SER A 68 1.45 7.74 2.38
CA SER A 68 0.59 8.55 1.52
C SER A 68 0.47 7.95 0.13
N ILE A 69 1.58 7.50 -0.48
CA ILE A 69 1.56 6.93 -1.82
C ILE A 69 0.77 5.62 -1.89
N ILE A 70 0.98 4.69 -0.95
CA ILE A 70 0.21 3.43 -0.96
C ILE A 70 -1.28 3.65 -0.66
N VAL A 71 -1.63 4.62 0.19
CA VAL A 71 -3.02 5.01 0.43
C VAL A 71 -3.65 5.60 -0.84
N VAL A 72 -2.91 6.44 -1.58
CA VAL A 72 -3.36 6.96 -2.89
C VAL A 72 -3.53 5.82 -3.88
N MET A 73 -2.64 4.83 -3.93
CA MET A 73 -2.82 3.64 -4.78
C MET A 73 -4.11 2.89 -4.46
N ALA A 74 -4.39 2.62 -3.18
CA ALA A 74 -5.61 1.94 -2.74
C ALA A 74 -6.87 2.76 -3.04
N TRP A 75 -6.78 4.08 -2.95
CA TRP A 75 -7.88 4.97 -3.33
C TRP A 75 -8.12 4.93 -4.84
N ILE A 76 -7.10 5.16 -5.67
CA ILE A 76 -7.24 5.19 -7.13
C ILE A 76 -7.73 3.84 -7.68
N SER A 77 -7.27 2.70 -7.14
CA SER A 77 -7.78 1.40 -7.55
C SER A 77 -9.24 1.18 -7.15
N GLY A 78 -9.67 1.72 -6.01
CA GLY A 78 -11.07 1.68 -5.59
C GLY A 78 -11.96 2.62 -6.41
N GLU A 79 -11.52 3.83 -6.75
CA GLU A 79 -12.22 4.70 -7.72
C GLU A 79 -12.41 3.95 -9.04
N ARG A 80 -11.35 3.32 -9.55
CA ARG A 80 -11.42 2.51 -10.78
C ARG A 80 -12.47 1.40 -10.66
N TYR A 81 -12.54 0.71 -9.53
CA TYR A 81 -13.55 -0.32 -9.29
C TYR A 81 -14.97 0.25 -9.27
N PHE A 82 -15.21 1.34 -8.55
CA PHE A 82 -16.55 1.93 -8.47
C PHE A 82 -17.00 2.62 -9.77
N SER A 83 -16.06 3.09 -10.60
CA SER A 83 -16.39 3.69 -11.90
C SER A 83 -16.60 2.65 -13.01
N LEU A 84 -15.79 1.58 -13.05
CA LEU A 84 -15.84 0.58 -14.13
C LEU A 84 -16.68 -0.66 -13.80
N ASP A 85 -16.85 -0.97 -12.50
CA ASP A 85 -17.62 -2.08 -11.94
C ASP A 85 -17.41 -3.43 -12.67
N ASN A 86 -16.15 -3.77 -12.92
CA ASN A 86 -15.78 -5.02 -13.61
C ASN A 86 -14.75 -5.84 -12.84
N THR A 87 -14.64 -7.12 -13.21
CA THR A 87 -13.79 -8.10 -12.53
C THR A 87 -12.31 -7.68 -12.47
N ALA A 88 -11.79 -7.13 -13.57
CA ALA A 88 -10.41 -6.64 -13.64
C ALA A 88 -10.17 -5.51 -12.62
N SER A 89 -11.05 -4.51 -12.58
CA SER A 89 -10.98 -3.40 -11.62
C SER A 89 -11.15 -3.85 -10.16
N PHE A 90 -11.99 -4.87 -9.91
CA PHE A 90 -12.13 -5.49 -8.60
C PHE A 90 -10.83 -6.14 -8.14
N TYR A 91 -10.14 -6.88 -9.02
CA TYR A 91 -8.85 -7.47 -8.70
C TYR A 91 -7.76 -6.43 -8.42
N ALA A 92 -7.73 -5.32 -9.18
CA ALA A 92 -6.82 -4.20 -8.89
C ALA A 92 -7.08 -3.63 -7.49
N PHE A 93 -8.35 -3.44 -7.12
CA PHE A 93 -8.73 -2.88 -5.83
C PHE A 93 -8.37 -3.82 -4.66
N ILE A 94 -8.79 -5.09 -4.73
CA ILE A 94 -8.46 -6.08 -3.68
C ILE A 94 -6.94 -6.26 -3.57
N GLY A 95 -6.23 -6.32 -4.69
CA GLY A 95 -4.77 -6.37 -4.70
C GLY A 95 -4.13 -5.19 -3.97
N ALA A 96 -4.58 -3.97 -4.25
CA ALA A 96 -4.08 -2.76 -3.58
C ALA A 96 -4.36 -2.74 -2.07
N VAL A 97 -5.55 -3.18 -1.64
CA VAL A 97 -5.92 -3.25 -0.21
C VAL A 97 -5.07 -4.30 0.52
N ILE A 98 -4.83 -5.46 -0.09
CA ILE A 98 -3.95 -6.49 0.51
C ILE A 98 -2.51 -5.99 0.56
N PHE A 99 -2.05 -5.23 -0.45
CA PHE A 99 -0.72 -4.61 -0.43
C PHE A 99 -0.60 -3.62 0.73
N LEU A 100 -1.59 -2.74 0.90
CA LEU A 100 -1.65 -1.80 2.01
C LEU A 100 -1.56 -2.52 3.37
N PHE A 101 -2.25 -3.65 3.52
CA PHE A 101 -2.15 -4.49 4.72
C PHE A 101 -0.76 -5.11 4.91
N SER A 102 -0.14 -5.61 3.84
CA SER A 102 1.21 -6.17 3.86
C SER A 102 2.24 -5.15 4.37
N ASP A 103 2.17 -3.95 3.82
CA ASP A 103 3.11 -2.87 4.15
C ASP A 103 2.86 -2.25 5.52
N ALA A 104 1.59 -2.15 5.94
CA ALA A 104 1.25 -1.83 7.31
C ALA A 104 1.93 -2.81 8.27
N THR A 105 1.76 -4.12 8.02
CA THR A 105 2.36 -5.19 8.83
C THR A 105 3.90 -5.09 8.86
N LEU A 106 4.52 -4.85 7.70
CA LEU A 106 5.97 -4.63 7.58
C LEU A 106 6.43 -3.43 8.42
N ALA A 107 5.72 -2.30 8.35
CA ALA A 107 6.05 -1.10 9.11
C ALA A 107 5.88 -1.31 10.62
N PHE A 108 4.87 -2.05 11.06
CA PHE A 108 4.65 -2.35 12.46
C PHE A 108 5.70 -3.30 13.03
N ASP A 109 6.02 -4.39 12.33
CA ASP A 109 7.09 -5.30 12.72
C ASP A 109 8.45 -4.57 12.81
N ARG A 110 8.71 -3.69 11.83
CA ARG A 110 9.97 -2.95 11.74
C ARG A 110 10.11 -1.85 12.79
N PHE A 111 9.08 -1.03 12.99
CA PHE A 111 9.18 0.21 13.77
C PHE A 111 8.49 0.16 15.12
N LYS A 112 7.59 -0.80 15.40
CA LYS A 112 6.84 -0.83 16.65
C LYS A 112 7.15 -2.03 17.51
N LYS A 113 6.87 -3.22 17.02
CA LYS A 113 7.04 -4.47 17.78
C LYS A 113 7.20 -5.64 16.83
N GLN A 114 8.35 -6.29 16.92
CA GLN A 114 8.61 -7.52 16.18
C GLN A 114 7.74 -8.66 16.70
N PHE A 115 7.24 -9.49 15.79
CA PHE A 115 6.48 -10.70 16.16
C PHE A 115 6.85 -11.90 15.29
N HIS A 116 6.79 -13.11 15.87
CA HIS A 116 7.33 -14.33 15.27
C HIS A 116 6.77 -14.68 13.89
N SER A 117 5.49 -14.41 13.65
CA SER A 117 4.83 -14.72 12.38
C SER A 117 4.87 -13.59 11.34
N ALA A 118 5.52 -12.45 11.66
CA ALA A 118 5.49 -11.26 10.81
C ALA A 118 5.96 -11.53 9.39
N TYR A 119 7.11 -12.18 9.25
CA TYR A 119 7.67 -12.52 7.95
C TYR A 119 6.69 -13.35 7.08
N ALA A 120 6.03 -14.34 7.68
CA ALA A 120 5.04 -15.16 6.97
C ALA A 120 3.82 -14.34 6.55
N VAL A 121 3.28 -13.50 7.45
CA VAL A 121 2.12 -12.64 7.14
C VAL A 121 2.46 -11.65 6.04
N ILE A 122 3.64 -11.01 6.10
CA ILE A 122 4.11 -10.05 5.11
C ILE A 122 4.27 -10.73 3.75
N ILE A 123 5.02 -11.83 3.66
CA ILE A 123 5.31 -12.45 2.36
C ILE A 123 4.05 -13.04 1.70
N VAL A 124 3.14 -13.64 2.48
CA VAL A 124 1.89 -14.21 1.96
C VAL A 124 0.97 -13.11 1.47
N SER A 125 0.75 -12.06 2.27
CA SER A 125 -0.06 -10.92 1.84
C SER A 125 0.55 -10.20 0.64
N TYR A 126 1.88 -10.04 0.59
CA TYR A 126 2.57 -9.44 -0.54
C TYR A 126 2.34 -10.21 -1.84
N TYR A 127 2.59 -11.53 -1.85
CA TYR A 127 2.39 -12.33 -3.06
C TYR A 127 0.91 -12.43 -3.45
N LEU A 128 0.00 -12.44 -2.47
CA LEU A 128 -1.43 -12.42 -2.74
C LEU A 128 -1.86 -11.09 -3.37
N ALA A 129 -1.33 -9.95 -2.89
CA ALA A 129 -1.55 -8.64 -3.50
C ALA A 129 -1.06 -8.61 -4.95
N GLN A 130 0.16 -9.07 -5.18
CA GLN A 130 0.75 -9.17 -6.52
C GLN A 130 -0.04 -10.07 -7.45
N TYR A 131 -0.53 -11.21 -6.95
CA TYR A 131 -1.39 -12.11 -7.70
C TYR A 131 -2.66 -11.39 -8.18
N PHE A 132 -3.39 -10.71 -7.30
CA PHE A 132 -4.60 -9.98 -7.70
C PHE A 132 -4.29 -8.82 -8.66
N ILE A 133 -3.20 -8.08 -8.44
CA ILE A 133 -2.80 -7.03 -9.37
C ILE A 133 -2.47 -7.62 -10.75
N ALA A 134 -1.81 -8.77 -10.83
CA ALA A 134 -1.53 -9.45 -12.10
C ALA A 134 -2.81 -9.96 -12.79
N PHE A 135 -3.82 -10.40 -12.05
CA PHE A 135 -5.11 -10.80 -12.62
C PHE A 135 -5.95 -9.60 -13.07
N SER A 136 -5.67 -8.39 -12.59
CA SER A 136 -6.40 -7.18 -13.00
C SER A 136 -6.16 -6.74 -14.45
N VAL A 137 -5.25 -7.40 -15.17
CA VAL A 137 -4.96 -7.14 -16.59
C VAL A 137 -5.45 -8.24 -17.53
N ILE A 138 -6.15 -9.26 -17.01
CA ILE A 138 -6.77 -10.35 -17.77
C ILE A 138 -8.27 -10.10 -17.86
#